data_AF-A0A4Y2JLV8-F1
#
_entry.id   AF-A0A4Y2JLV8-F1
#
_cell.length_a   1.000
_cell.length_b   1.000
_cell.length_c   1.000
_cell.angle_alpha   90.00
_cell.angle_beta   90.00
_cell.angle_gamma   90.00
#
_symmetry.space_group_name_H-M   'P 1'
#
loop_
_entity.id
_entity.type
_entity.pdbx_description
1 polymer ?
#
loop_
_entity_poly.entity_id
_entity_poly.type
_entity_poly.pdbx_seq_one_letter_code
_entity_poly.pdbx_strand_id
1 'polypeptide(L)'
;MSDINNLFDIAHANALEIIKIEEDRKFLLSQREPGQRGCLMGIDMKLANRKERVLLRVIEQENRLAMAHLSSEIDDNCMDSSEESSGAEDSSDQPGPSSNIT
;
A
#
# COMPACT_ATOMS: atom_id res chain seq x y z
N MET A 1 10.12 9.84 25.37
CA MET A 1 8.87 10.51 24.96
C MET A 1 8.45 11.67 25.87
N SER A 2 9.23 12.04 26.88
CA SER A 2 8.85 13.06 27.88
C SER A 2 9.17 14.51 27.49
N ASP A 3 10.04 14.78 26.52
CA ASP A 3 10.47 16.15 26.19
C ASP A 3 9.48 16.96 25.36
N ILE A 4 8.64 16.31 24.55
CA ILE A 4 7.72 17.04 23.66
C ILE A 4 6.62 17.77 24.42
N ASN A 5 6.25 17.26 25.59
CA ASN A 5 5.22 17.85 26.44
C ASN A 5 5.71 19.15 27.09
N ASN A 6 7.01 19.27 27.35
CA ASN A 6 7.62 20.46 27.94
C ASN A 6 8.07 21.47 26.88
N LEU A 7 8.10 21.09 25.60
CA LEU A 7 8.58 21.93 24.50
C LEU A 7 7.77 23.22 24.36
N PHE A 8 6.45 23.15 24.55
CA PHE A 8 5.59 24.34 24.52
C PHE A 8 5.88 25.28 25.68
N ASP A 9 6.09 24.76 26.89
CA ASP A 9 6.43 25.58 28.05
C ASP A 9 7.78 26.26 27.90
N ILE A 10 8.77 25.57 27.30
CA ILE A 10 10.11 26.10 27.06
C ILE A 10 10.11 27.15 25.94
N ALA A 11 9.49 26.86 24.78
CA ALA A 11 9.50 27.75 23.63
C ALA A 11 8.66 29.02 23.82
N HIS A 12 7.61 28.95 24.65
CA HIS A 12 6.66 30.05 24.86
C HIS A 12 6.74 30.71 26.24
N ALA A 13 7.78 30.44 27.05
CA ALA A 13 7.96 31.06 28.36
C ALA A 13 7.84 32.60 28.31
N ASN A 14 8.47 33.22 27.30
CA ASN A 14 8.47 34.68 27.13
C ASN A 14 7.25 35.21 26.36
N ALA A 15 6.51 34.34 25.66
CA ALA A 15 5.38 34.77 24.82
C ALA A 15 4.23 35.34 25.65
N LEU A 16 3.99 34.78 26.85
CA LEU A 16 2.96 35.26 27.78
C LEU A 16 3.28 36.64 28.38
N GLU A 17 4.55 37.05 28.40
CA GLU A 17 4.96 38.39 28.82
C GLU A 17 4.80 39.43 27.71
N ILE A 18 4.97 39.01 26.45
CA ILE A 18 4.96 39.90 25.28
C ILE A 18 3.53 40.14 24.75
N ILE A 19 2.64 39.15 24.86
CA ILE A 19 1.27 39.23 24.34
C ILE A 19 0.39 40.14 25.21
N LYS A 20 -0.26 41.09 24.53
CA LYS A 20 -1.14 42.10 25.14
C LYS A 20 -2.63 41.80 24.95
N ILE A 21 -2.97 40.98 23.96
CA ILE A 21 -4.36 40.59 23.66
C ILE A 21 -4.75 39.46 24.62
N GLU A 22 -5.83 39.66 25.37
CA GLU A 22 -6.26 38.73 26.40
C GLU A 22 -6.73 37.40 25.81
N GLU A 23 -7.44 37.44 24.68
CA GLU A 23 -7.91 36.26 23.97
C GLU A 23 -6.75 35.36 23.52
N ASP A 24 -5.69 35.94 22.94
CA ASP A 24 -4.50 35.21 22.48
C ASP A 24 -3.74 34.62 23.66
N ARG A 25 -3.65 35.37 24.77
CA ARG A 25 -3.02 34.90 26.01
C ARG A 25 -3.79 33.73 26.61
N LYS A 26 -5.13 33.79 26.59
CA LYS A 26 -6.02 32.71 27.04
C LYS A 26 -5.91 31.49 26.13
N PHE A 27 -5.78 31.68 24.83
CA PHE A 27 -5.54 30.61 23.87
C PHE A 27 -4.21 29.89 24.15
N LEU A 28 -3.11 30.60 24.38
CA LEU A 28 -1.83 29.99 24.73
C LEU A 28 -1.85 29.27 26.09
N LEU A 29 -2.56 29.82 27.08
CA LEU A 29 -2.73 29.12 28.37
C LEU A 29 -3.52 27.82 28.19
N SER A 30 -4.54 27.81 27.33
CA SER A 30 -5.30 26.59 27.07
C SER A 30 -4.46 25.48 26.43
N GLN A 31 -3.48 25.83 25.59
CA GLN A 31 -2.54 24.85 25.01
C GLN A 31 -1.69 24.11 26.06
N ARG A 32 -1.50 24.70 27.25
CA ARG A 32 -0.78 24.07 28.37
C ARG A 32 -1.66 23.08 29.15
N GLU A 33 -2.98 23.18 29.04
CA GLU A 33 -3.88 22.27 29.73
C GLU A 33 -3.81 20.87 29.10
N PRO A 34 -3.61 19.80 29.91
CA PRO A 34 -3.69 18.44 29.42
C PRO A 34 -5.12 18.18 28.92
N GLY A 35 -5.29 17.95 27.62
CA GLY A 35 -6.62 17.72 27.03
C GLY A 35 -6.95 18.50 25.76
N GLN A 36 -5.95 18.96 25.00
CA GLN A 36 -6.10 19.50 23.64
C GLN A 36 -6.90 20.82 23.49
N ARG A 37 -7.35 21.47 24.57
CA ARG A 37 -7.97 22.79 24.42
C ARG A 37 -6.91 23.78 23.89
N GLY A 38 -7.22 24.47 22.80
CA GLY A 38 -6.31 25.43 22.18
C GLY A 38 -5.20 24.85 21.29
N CYS A 39 -5.01 23.54 21.17
CA CYS A 39 -4.00 22.99 20.26
C CYS A 39 -4.51 22.91 18.81
N LEU A 40 -3.72 23.35 17.83
CA LEU A 40 -4.01 23.12 16.39
C LEU A 40 -3.88 21.65 15.99
N MET A 41 -3.48 20.78 16.93
CA MET A 41 -3.22 19.37 16.71
C MET A 41 -4.39 18.63 16.04
N GLY A 42 -5.63 19.07 16.22
CA GLY A 42 -6.79 18.49 15.51
C GLY A 42 -6.75 18.66 13.99
N ILE A 43 -6.20 19.78 13.49
CA ILE A 43 -6.00 20.02 12.05
C ILE A 43 -4.77 19.25 11.57
N ASP A 44 -3.68 19.34 12.31
CA ASP A 44 -2.41 18.70 11.95
C ASP A 44 -2.53 17.17 11.93
N MET A 45 -3.28 16.59 12.88
CA MET A 45 -3.54 15.14 12.93
C MET A 45 -4.39 14.68 11.74
N LYS A 46 -5.42 15.46 11.34
CA LYS A 46 -6.21 15.16 10.15
C LYS A 46 -5.36 15.20 8.88
N LEU A 47 -4.43 16.17 8.80
CA LEU A 47 -3.50 16.26 7.69
C LEU A 47 -2.49 15.10 7.69
N ALA A 48 -1.95 14.73 8.84
CA ALA A 48 -1.05 13.58 9.01
C ALA A 48 -1.74 12.27 8.57
N ASN A 49 -2.93 11.99 9.07
CA ASN A 49 -3.73 10.81 8.70
C ASN A 49 -4.08 10.79 7.20
N ARG A 50 -4.29 11.96 6.58
CA ARG A 50 -4.51 12.05 5.13
C ARG A 50 -3.23 11.71 4.36
N LYS A 51 -2.09 12.24 4.77
CA LYS A 51 -0.79 11.97 4.13
C LYS A 51 -0.43 10.49 4.23
N GLU A 52 -0.65 9.87 5.39
CA GLU A 52 -0.42 8.45 5.60
C GLU A 52 -1.28 7.57 4.67
N ARG A 53 -2.59 7.85 4.57
CA ARG A 53 -3.47 7.12 3.63
C ARG A 53 -3.11 7.31 2.16
N VAL A 54 -2.54 8.46 1.80
CA VAL A 54 -2.05 8.66 0.42
C VAL A 54 -0.79 7.83 0.20
N LEU A 55 0.16 7.86 1.14
CA LEU A 55 1.39 7.09 1.05
C LEU A 55 1.12 5.58 0.95
N LEU A 56 0.22 5.04 1.77
CA LEU A 56 -0.16 3.63 1.72
C LEU A 56 -0.71 3.22 0.34
N ARG A 57 -1.51 4.08 -0.30
CA ARG A 57 -2.05 3.81 -1.64
C ARG A 57 -0.97 3.82 -2.72
N VAL A 58 0.01 4.71 -2.60
CA VAL A 58 1.16 4.74 -3.52
C VAL A 58 1.95 3.44 -3.40
N ILE A 59 2.30 3.03 -2.17
CA ILE A 59 3.05 1.79 -1.91
C ILE A 59 2.28 0.57 -2.43
N GLU A 60 0.97 0.51 -2.24
CA GLU A 60 0.15 -0.59 -2.75
C GLU A 60 0.18 -0.65 -4.29
N GLN A 61 0.07 0.49 -4.96
CA GLN A 61 0.10 0.53 -6.42
C GLN A 61 1.48 0.17 -6.99
N GLU A 62 2.56 0.66 -6.36
CA GLU A 62 3.93 0.28 -6.71
C GLU A 62 4.15 -1.22 -6.55
N ASN A 63 3.65 -1.83 -5.47
CA ASN A 63 3.70 -3.28 -5.28
C ASN A 63 2.91 -4.04 -6.35
N ARG A 64 1.72 -3.56 -6.73
CA ARG A 64 0.93 -4.19 -7.81
C ARG A 64 1.67 -4.14 -9.14
N LEU A 65 2.30 -3.02 -9.46
CA LEU A 65 3.10 -2.87 -10.68
C LEU A 65 4.35 -3.76 -10.66
N ALA A 66 5.05 -3.82 -9.53
CA ALA A 66 6.23 -4.68 -9.38
C ALA A 66 5.88 -6.17 -9.57
N MET A 67 4.77 -6.63 -8.98
CA MET A 67 4.31 -8.01 -9.14
C MET A 67 3.86 -8.33 -10.57
N ALA A 68 3.18 -7.38 -11.23
CA ALA A 68 2.79 -7.54 -12.64
C ALA A 68 4.01 -7.58 -13.58
N HIS A 69 5.04 -6.77 -13.29
CA HIS A 69 6.28 -6.77 -14.06
C HIS A 69 7.04 -8.10 -13.92
N LEU A 70 7.13 -8.64 -12.70
CA LEU A 70 7.73 -9.96 -12.47
C LEU A 70 6.95 -11.09 -13.17
N SER A 71 5.61 -11.05 -13.19
CA SER A 71 4.83 -12.08 -13.88
C SER A 71 4.98 -12.01 -15.40
N SER A 72 5.09 -10.80 -15.97
CA SER A 72 5.28 -10.63 -17.41
C SER A 72 6.63 -11.18 -17.89
N GLU A 73 7.69 -11.02 -17.10
CA GLU A 73 9.04 -11.50 -17.42
C GLU A 73 9.14 -13.04 -17.40
N ILE A 74 8.24 -13.72 -16.68
CA ILE A 74 8.20 -15.18 -16.58
C ILE A 74 7.49 -15.81 -17.81
N ASP A 75 6.45 -15.16 -18.35
CA ASP A 75 5.70 -15.67 -19.51
C ASP A 75 6.52 -15.61 -20.82
N ASP A 76 7.46 -14.66 -20.94
CA ASP A 76 8.34 -14.53 -22.12
C ASP A 76 9.37 -15.68 -22.26
N ASN A 77 9.60 -16.49 -21.21
CA ASN A 77 10.50 -17.64 -21.24
C ASN A 77 9.81 -18.96 -21.65
N CYS A 78 8.52 -18.94 -22.00
CA CYS A 78 7.74 -20.12 -22.38
C CYS A 78 7.41 -20.15 -23.89
N MET A 79 8.31 -19.66 -24.74
CA MET A 79 8.07 -19.56 -26.20
C MET A 79 9.22 -20.03 -27.08
N ASP A 80 10.08 -20.95 -26.62
CA ASP A 80 11.00 -21.61 -27.55
C ASP A 80 11.42 -23.02 -27.08
N SER A 81 10.60 -24.02 -27.39
CA SER A 81 11.00 -25.42 -27.54
C SER A 81 9.89 -26.17 -28.30
N SER A 82 9.71 -25.81 -29.56
CA SER A 82 9.01 -26.66 -30.53
C SER A 82 10.02 -27.70 -31.04
N GLU A 83 9.83 -28.97 -30.69
CA GLU A 83 10.38 -30.09 -31.47
C GLU A 83 9.20 -30.99 -31.88
N GLU A 84 8.64 -30.71 -33.04
CA GLU A 84 7.76 -31.61 -33.76
C GLU A 84 8.59 -32.65 -34.55
N SER A 85 8.46 -33.93 -34.23
CA SER A 85 8.96 -34.99 -35.12
C SER A 85 8.08 -36.24 -35.08
N SER A 86 7.25 -36.33 -36.12
CA SER A 86 6.93 -37.50 -36.94
C SER A 86 6.49 -38.83 -36.29
N GLY A 87 5.18 -39.07 -36.37
CA GLY A 87 4.56 -40.24 -37.02
C GLY A 87 5.09 -41.65 -36.72
N ALA A 88 4.24 -42.47 -36.11
CA ALA A 88 4.27 -43.92 -36.29
C ALA A 88 2.85 -44.39 -36.63
N GLU A 89 2.65 -44.69 -37.91
CA GLU A 89 1.60 -45.57 -38.42
C GLU A 89 1.78 -46.94 -37.75
N ASP A 90 0.74 -47.49 -37.11
CA ASP A 90 0.69 -48.93 -36.82
C ASP A 90 -0.56 -49.52 -37.44
N SER A 91 -0.32 -50.12 -38.61
CA SER A 91 -1.23 -50.95 -39.36
C SER A 91 -1.43 -52.30 -38.66
N SER A 92 -2.67 -52.78 -38.66
CA SER A 92 -3.06 -54.10 -39.24
C SER A 92 -4.03 -54.85 -38.33
N ASP A 93 -5.31 -54.86 -38.72
CA ASP A 93 -6.24 -55.92 -38.33
C ASP A 93 -7.09 -56.32 -39.54
N GLN A 94 -6.82 -57.50 -40.09
CA GLN A 94 -7.67 -58.21 -41.05
C GLN A 94 -7.37 -59.72 -40.97
N PRO A 95 -8.27 -60.62 -41.42
CA PRO A 95 -9.74 -60.61 -41.39
C PRO A 95 -10.33 -61.94 -40.83
N GLY A 96 -11.67 -62.02 -40.75
CA GLY A 96 -12.50 -63.17 -40.27
C GLY A 96 -12.42 -64.48 -41.11
N PRO A 97 -13.44 -65.38 -41.17
CA PRO A 97 -14.90 -65.14 -41.16
C PRO A 97 -15.66 -66.16 -40.24
N SER A 98 -16.98 -66.15 -40.07
CA SER A 98 -17.98 -66.66 -41.02
C SER A 98 -19.36 -66.62 -40.34
N SER A 99 -20.37 -66.11 -41.05
CA SER A 99 -21.78 -66.19 -40.66
C SER A 99 -22.58 -66.80 -41.81
N ASN A 100 -23.54 -67.62 -41.41
CA ASN A 100 -24.23 -68.62 -42.20
C ASN A 100 -25.31 -67.99 -43.09
N ILE A 101 -25.55 -68.56 -44.27
CA ILE A 101 -26.75 -68.30 -45.08
C ILE A 101 -27.42 -69.64 -45.39
N THR A 102 -28.75 -69.57 -45.29
CA THR A 102 -29.85 -70.55 -45.41
C THR A 102 -29.70 -71.72 -46.37
#